data_AF-A0A1F9P6V8-F1
#
_entry.id   AF-A0A1F9P6V8-F1
#
_cell.length_a   1.000
_cell.length_b   1.000
_cell.length_c   1.000
_cell.angle_alpha   90.00
_cell.angle_beta   90.00
_cell.angle_gamma   90.00
#
_symmetry.space_group_name_H-M   'P 1'
#
loop_
_entity.id
_entity.type
_entity.pdbx_description
1 polymer ?
#
loop_
_entity_poly.entity_id
_entity_poly.type
_entity_poly.pdbx_seq_one_letter_code
_entity_poly.pdbx_strand_id
1 'polypeptide(L)'
;MKTSLFLLVLTLGFMLFTFKGTSSTDKVDHHGNVVELSKDINDCIICHDGSVVSNAAFCIRNCNHGTAHSVTKDYPPRGQEDSYAPVDSLLENGIQLYNGKTTCLSCHNLNNQERFHLVMDNSRSALCFACHVNK
;
A
#
# COMPACT_ATOMS: atom_id res chain seq x y z
N MET A 1 -22.24 63.11 16.91
CA MET A 1 -22.89 62.32 15.86
C MET A 1 -21.91 61.25 15.40
N LYS A 2 -22.13 60.01 15.79
CA LYS A 2 -21.36 58.81 15.40
C LYS A 2 -22.37 57.87 14.75
N THR A 3 -22.17 57.47 13.49
CA THR A 3 -22.61 56.19 12.88
C THR A 3 -22.39 56.18 11.36
N SER A 4 -22.00 54.99 10.86
CA SER A 4 -22.06 54.48 9.47
C SER A 4 -20.95 54.89 8.50
N LEU A 5 -20.04 53.94 8.19
CA LEU A 5 -20.24 53.06 7.03
C LEU A 5 -19.26 51.86 7.12
N PHE A 6 -19.81 50.73 7.57
CA PHE A 6 -19.31 49.38 7.31
C PHE A 6 -19.40 49.11 5.79
N LEU A 7 -18.36 48.57 5.15
CA LEU A 7 -18.42 47.41 4.24
C LEU A 7 -17.11 47.23 3.45
N LEU A 8 -16.64 45.97 3.39
CA LEU A 8 -15.84 45.35 2.33
C LEU A 8 -14.46 45.99 2.02
N VAL A 9 -13.33 45.32 2.20
CA VAL A 9 -12.99 44.07 1.53
C VAL A 9 -12.14 43.21 2.45
N LEU A 10 -12.69 42.04 2.78
CA LEU A 10 -12.05 40.92 3.42
C LEU A 10 -10.82 40.44 2.62
N THR A 11 -9.68 40.42 3.29
CA THR A 11 -8.76 39.28 3.34
C THR A 11 -8.52 38.52 2.03
N LEU A 12 -7.71 39.08 1.13
CA LEU A 12 -7.03 38.29 0.09
C LEU A 12 -5.79 37.61 0.70
N GLY A 13 -6.00 36.83 1.75
CA GLY A 13 -5.02 35.86 2.24
C GLY A 13 -5.00 34.69 1.27
N PHE A 14 -4.23 34.82 0.18
CA PHE A 14 -3.94 33.71 -0.71
C PHE A 14 -3.01 32.75 0.06
N MET A 15 -3.63 31.96 0.94
CA MET A 15 -3.00 30.90 1.68
C MET A 15 -2.55 29.88 0.64
N LEU A 16 -1.28 29.99 0.24
CA LEU A 16 -0.52 28.93 -0.41
C LEU A 16 -0.54 27.74 0.54
N PHE A 17 -1.61 26.95 0.49
CA PHE A 17 -1.63 25.59 0.98
C PHE A 17 -0.64 24.82 0.11
N THR A 18 0.63 24.93 0.48
CA THR A 18 1.62 23.94 0.11
C THR A 18 1.15 22.64 0.77
N PHE A 19 0.50 21.78 -0.03
CA PHE A 19 0.39 20.37 0.29
C PHE A 19 1.82 19.84 0.39
N LYS A 20 2.43 19.94 1.58
CA LYS A 20 3.55 19.10 1.94
C LYS A 20 2.98 17.70 2.08
N GLY A 21 2.91 16.98 0.96
CA GLY A 21 2.70 15.54 0.97
C GLY A 21 3.73 14.96 1.94
N THR A 22 3.24 14.27 2.97
CA THR A 22 4.12 13.65 3.95
C THR A 22 4.70 12.42 3.26
N SER A 23 5.92 12.53 2.74
CA SER A 23 6.68 11.36 2.34
C SER A 23 7.17 10.72 3.63
N SER A 24 6.45 9.70 4.13
CA SER A 24 6.94 8.86 5.23
C SER A 24 8.19 8.14 4.74
N THR A 25 9.36 8.54 5.22
CA THR A 25 10.65 7.93 4.86
C THR A 25 10.92 6.75 5.79
N ASP A 26 10.01 5.79 5.84
CA ASP A 26 10.23 4.57 6.63
C ASP A 26 11.27 3.74 5.88
N LYS A 27 12.50 3.73 6.40
CA LYS A 27 13.63 2.97 5.86
C LYS A 27 13.81 1.71 6.70
N VAL A 28 13.92 0.57 6.02
CA VAL A 28 14.14 -0.72 6.67
C VAL A 28 15.36 -1.39 6.06
N ASP A 29 16.18 -2.01 6.90
CA ASP A 29 17.21 -2.93 6.43
C ASP A 29 16.56 -4.25 6.02
N HIS A 30 16.75 -4.62 4.76
CA HIS A 30 16.30 -5.88 4.17
C HIS A 30 17.50 -6.56 3.50
N HIS A 31 18.02 -7.61 4.15
CA HIS A 31 19.19 -8.36 3.71
C HIS A 31 20.46 -7.49 3.51
N GLY A 32 20.72 -6.55 4.42
CA GLY A 32 21.90 -5.67 4.38
C GLY A 32 21.75 -4.50 3.39
N ASN A 33 20.57 -4.34 2.79
CA ASN A 33 20.24 -3.23 1.92
C ASN A 33 19.17 -2.38 2.59
N VAL A 34 19.39 -1.07 2.62
CA VAL A 34 18.38 -0.12 3.13
C VAL A 34 17.34 0.09 2.03
N VAL A 35 16.14 -0.41 2.24
CA VAL A 35 14.99 -0.26 1.35
C VAL A 35 14.08 0.82 1.91
N GLU A 36 13.70 1.78 1.08
CA GLU A 36 12.61 2.71 1.41
C GLU A 36 11.29 1.96 1.26
N LEU A 37 10.44 1.96 2.29
CA LEU A 37 9.11 1.35 2.27
C LEU A 37 8.14 2.21 1.44
N SER A 38 8.53 2.47 0.20
CA SER A 38 7.70 3.19 -0.75
C SER A 38 6.64 2.26 -1.31
N LYS A 39 5.61 2.88 -1.88
CA LYS A 39 4.50 2.19 -2.53
C LYS A 39 4.87 1.68 -3.92
N ASP A 40 6.08 1.97 -4.39
CA ASP A 40 6.55 1.64 -5.73
C ASP A 40 7.08 0.20 -5.78
N ILE A 41 6.63 -0.53 -6.79
CA ILE A 41 7.11 -1.88 -7.09
C ILE A 41 8.59 -1.88 -7.48
N ASN A 42 9.08 -0.79 -8.07
CA ASN A 42 10.47 -0.65 -8.54
C ASN A 42 11.48 -0.88 -7.43
N ASP A 43 11.18 -0.43 -6.20
CA ASP A 43 12.06 -0.60 -5.04
C ASP A 43 12.25 -2.06 -4.64
N CYS A 44 11.29 -2.92 -4.98
CA CYS A 44 11.39 -4.36 -4.74
C CYS A 44 12.08 -5.07 -5.92
N ILE A 45 11.67 -4.76 -7.15
CA ILE A 45 12.06 -5.55 -8.34
C ILE A 45 13.47 -5.26 -8.83
N ILE A 46 14.09 -4.15 -8.42
CA ILE A 46 15.49 -3.87 -8.73
C ILE A 46 16.45 -4.98 -8.25
N CYS A 47 16.05 -5.72 -7.21
CA CYS A 47 16.77 -6.91 -6.72
C CYS A 47 16.01 -8.22 -7.01
N HIS A 48 14.68 -8.22 -6.92
CA HIS A 48 13.84 -9.41 -7.05
C HIS A 48 13.44 -9.78 -8.49
N ASP A 49 14.09 -9.21 -9.51
CA ASP A 49 13.92 -9.59 -10.91
C ASP A 49 14.64 -10.91 -11.28
N GLY A 50 15.48 -11.44 -10.38
CA GLY A 50 16.29 -12.64 -10.62
C GLY A 50 17.77 -12.36 -10.90
N SER A 51 18.18 -11.08 -10.98
CA SER A 51 19.56 -10.69 -11.27
C SER A 51 20.47 -10.69 -10.04
N VAL A 52 19.96 -10.26 -8.88
CA VAL A 52 20.72 -10.16 -7.62
C VAL A 52 20.30 -11.23 -6.63
N VAL A 53 18.99 -11.43 -6.47
CA VAL A 53 18.41 -12.46 -5.60
C VAL A 53 17.37 -13.27 -6.36
N SER A 54 16.82 -14.31 -5.71
CA SER A 54 15.75 -15.12 -6.29
C SER A 54 14.61 -14.26 -6.81
N ASN A 55 14.18 -14.55 -8.03
CA ASN A 55 13.05 -13.89 -8.65
C ASN A 55 11.79 -14.09 -7.81
N ALA A 56 11.17 -13.00 -7.38
CA ALA A 56 9.83 -13.06 -6.84
C ALA A 56 8.89 -13.10 -8.04
N ALA A 57 8.36 -14.27 -8.42
CA ALA A 57 7.48 -14.37 -9.58
C ALA A 57 6.29 -13.42 -9.42
N PHE A 58 6.30 -12.28 -10.11
CA PHE A 58 5.30 -11.22 -10.01
C PHE A 58 4.66 -10.94 -11.37
N CYS A 59 3.47 -10.38 -11.35
CA CYS A 59 2.74 -10.05 -12.55
C CYS A 59 1.96 -8.74 -12.39
N ILE A 60 2.15 -7.84 -13.35
CA ILE A 60 1.47 -6.54 -13.40
C ILE A 60 0.32 -6.59 -14.43
N ARG A 61 0.44 -7.41 -15.49
CA ARG A 61 -0.51 -7.49 -16.62
C ARG A 61 -0.79 -8.95 -17.03
N ASN A 62 -2.06 -9.27 -17.32
CA ASN A 62 -2.51 -10.59 -17.79
C ASN A 62 -2.10 -11.76 -16.88
N CYS A 63 -2.45 -11.66 -15.60
CA CYS A 63 -1.98 -12.57 -14.56
C CYS A 63 -2.85 -13.83 -14.44
N ASN A 64 -2.19 -14.99 -14.37
CA ASN A 64 -2.78 -16.22 -13.87
C ASN A 64 -2.42 -16.36 -12.38
N HIS A 65 -3.43 -16.57 -11.53
CA HIS A 65 -3.27 -16.68 -10.08
C HIS A 65 -2.45 -17.91 -9.62
N GLY A 66 -2.12 -18.84 -10.52
CA GLY A 66 -1.41 -20.07 -10.18
C GLY A 66 0.12 -19.98 -10.09
N THR A 67 0.75 -18.94 -10.64
CA THR A 67 2.23 -18.91 -10.82
C THR A 67 2.92 -17.61 -10.45
N ALA A 68 2.26 -16.46 -10.57
CA ALA A 68 2.87 -15.16 -10.30
C ALA A 68 1.99 -14.31 -9.37
N HIS A 69 2.64 -13.62 -8.41
CA HIS A 69 1.99 -12.69 -7.51
C HIS A 69 1.45 -11.48 -8.27
N SER A 70 0.13 -11.36 -8.26
CA SER A 70 -0.56 -10.22 -8.83
C SER A 70 -0.50 -9.04 -7.86
N VAL A 71 0.33 -8.06 -8.18
CA VAL A 71 0.47 -6.80 -7.43
C VAL A 71 -0.11 -5.64 -8.23
N THR A 72 -0.22 -4.46 -7.61
CA THR A 72 -0.76 -3.21 -8.17
C THR A 72 -2.24 -3.29 -8.58
N LYS A 73 -3.01 -4.18 -7.95
CA LYS A 73 -4.44 -4.36 -8.24
C LYS A 73 -5.28 -3.48 -7.34
N ASP A 74 -6.32 -2.87 -7.90
CA ASP A 74 -7.32 -2.16 -7.11
C ASP A 74 -7.95 -3.11 -6.08
N TYR A 75 -8.16 -2.58 -4.88
CA TYR A 75 -8.77 -3.30 -3.78
C TYR A 75 -9.95 -2.50 -3.19
N PRO A 76 -11.14 -3.12 -3.06
CA PRO A 76 -11.51 -4.37 -3.73
C PRO A 76 -11.52 -4.18 -5.26
N PRO A 77 -11.44 -5.26 -6.06
CA PRO A 77 -11.65 -5.17 -7.49
C PRO A 77 -13.07 -4.66 -7.79
N ARG A 78 -13.18 -3.77 -8.78
CA ARG A 78 -14.46 -3.18 -9.19
C ARG A 78 -15.49 -4.26 -9.51
N GLY A 79 -16.66 -4.17 -8.89
CA GLY A 79 -17.77 -5.10 -9.08
C GLY A 79 -17.63 -6.40 -8.29
N GLN A 80 -16.66 -6.50 -7.38
CA GLN A 80 -16.46 -7.63 -6.48
C GLN A 80 -16.45 -7.20 -5.01
N GLU A 81 -16.90 -5.99 -4.69
CA GLU A 81 -16.84 -5.39 -3.36
C GLU A 81 -17.40 -6.33 -2.28
N ASP A 82 -18.51 -7.01 -2.55
CA ASP A 82 -19.17 -7.94 -1.62
C ASP A 82 -18.40 -9.26 -1.39
N SER A 83 -17.40 -9.57 -2.22
CA SER A 83 -16.58 -10.79 -2.09
C SER A 83 -15.28 -10.55 -1.34
N TYR A 84 -15.04 -9.32 -0.89
CA TYR A 84 -13.80 -8.89 -0.26
C TYR A 84 -14.04 -8.25 1.10
N ALA A 85 -13.08 -8.42 2.01
CA ALA A 85 -13.13 -7.79 3.32
C ALA A 85 -13.00 -6.26 3.20
N PRO A 86 -13.67 -5.49 4.08
CA PRO A 86 -13.50 -4.04 4.13
C PRO A 86 -12.06 -3.67 4.53
N VAL A 87 -11.61 -2.48 4.12
CA VAL A 87 -10.24 -2.00 4.32
C VAL A 87 -9.85 -1.98 5.80
N ASP A 88 -10.76 -1.61 6.69
CA ASP A 88 -10.47 -1.55 8.13
C ASP A 88 -10.08 -2.93 8.69
N SER A 89 -10.76 -3.99 8.25
CA SER A 89 -10.41 -5.37 8.63
C SER A 89 -9.04 -5.81 8.10
N LEU A 90 -8.59 -5.27 6.96
CA LEU A 90 -7.23 -5.52 6.47
C LEU A 90 -6.18 -4.89 7.40
N LEU A 91 -6.41 -3.64 7.81
CA LEU A 91 -5.49 -2.91 8.69
C LEU A 91 -5.34 -3.59 10.05
N GLU A 92 -6.43 -4.16 10.59
CA GLU A 92 -6.40 -4.97 11.81
C GLU A 92 -5.49 -6.20 11.69
N ASN A 93 -5.33 -6.75 10.47
CA ASN A 93 -4.43 -7.85 10.16
C ASN A 93 -3.03 -7.39 9.70
N GLY A 94 -2.74 -6.09 9.80
CA GLY A 94 -1.46 -5.51 9.36
C GLY A 94 -1.29 -5.41 7.84
N ILE A 95 -2.35 -5.67 7.07
CA ILE A 95 -2.35 -5.59 5.60
C ILE A 95 -2.59 -4.14 5.20
N GLN A 96 -1.59 -3.52 4.59
CA GLN A 96 -1.68 -2.13 4.13
C GLN A 96 -1.98 -2.06 2.62
N LEU A 97 -2.89 -1.17 2.26
CA LEU A 97 -3.13 -0.80 0.87
C LEU A 97 -2.46 0.53 0.56
N TYR A 98 -2.00 0.64 -0.68
CA TYR A 98 -1.25 1.77 -1.13
C TYR A 98 -1.93 2.38 -2.34
N ASN A 99 -2.50 3.58 -2.14
CA ASN A 99 -3.34 4.27 -3.13
C ASN A 99 -4.53 3.40 -3.58
N GLY A 100 -5.15 2.68 -2.63
CA GLY A 100 -6.26 1.76 -2.89
C GLY A 100 -5.86 0.49 -3.64
N LYS A 101 -4.56 0.19 -3.74
CA LYS A 101 -4.04 -0.98 -4.46
C LYS A 101 -3.26 -1.91 -3.56
N THR A 102 -3.26 -3.19 -3.92
CA THR A 102 -2.33 -4.18 -3.35
C THR A 102 -0.92 -3.96 -3.88
N THR A 103 0.10 -4.13 -3.04
CA THR A 103 1.51 -4.10 -3.42
C THR A 103 2.24 -5.28 -2.78
N CYS A 104 3.56 -5.38 -2.99
CA CYS A 104 4.40 -6.34 -2.26
C CYS A 104 4.20 -6.21 -0.75
N LEU A 105 4.14 -4.96 -0.26
CA LEU A 105 4.01 -4.63 1.16
C LEU A 105 2.60 -4.83 1.73
N SER A 106 1.61 -5.17 0.90
CA SER A 106 0.31 -5.62 1.40
C SER A 106 0.38 -7.02 2.02
N CYS A 107 1.28 -7.86 1.50
CA CYS A 107 1.48 -9.23 2.00
C CYS A 107 2.76 -9.36 2.83
N HIS A 108 3.74 -8.49 2.58
CA HIS A 108 5.04 -8.55 3.22
C HIS A 108 5.27 -7.35 4.15
N ASN A 109 5.74 -7.63 5.37
CA ASN A 109 6.24 -6.64 6.32
C ASN A 109 7.74 -6.84 6.48
N LEU A 110 8.56 -5.92 5.96
CA LEU A 110 10.02 -6.05 6.02
C LEU A 110 10.58 -5.96 7.45
N ASN A 111 9.80 -5.44 8.42
CA ASN A 111 10.18 -5.50 9.84
C ASN A 111 9.95 -6.90 10.46
N ASN A 112 9.20 -7.77 9.80
CA ASN A 112 9.03 -9.15 10.24
C ASN A 112 10.23 -9.99 9.78
N GLN A 113 11.04 -10.45 10.74
CA GLN A 113 12.25 -11.23 10.47
C GLN A 113 11.98 -12.72 10.22
N GLU A 114 10.73 -13.16 10.30
CA GLU A 114 10.34 -14.52 9.97
C GLU A 114 10.48 -14.81 8.47
N ARG A 115 10.55 -16.11 8.14
CA ARG A 115 10.67 -16.55 6.75
C ARG A 115 9.56 -15.94 5.89
N PHE A 116 9.97 -15.41 4.73
CA PHE A 116 9.12 -14.71 3.77
C PHE A 116 8.54 -13.37 4.23
N HIS A 117 8.86 -12.88 5.43
CA HIS A 117 8.46 -11.54 5.90
C HIS A 117 6.94 -11.30 5.80
N LEU A 118 6.09 -12.30 6.03
CA LEU A 118 4.64 -12.13 5.84
C LEU A 118 4.05 -11.18 6.90
N VAL A 119 3.05 -10.39 6.55
CA VAL A 119 2.34 -9.50 7.50
C VAL A 119 1.63 -10.28 8.61
N MET A 120 1.27 -11.55 8.35
CA MET A 120 0.65 -12.48 9.27
C MET A 120 0.99 -13.92 8.90
N ASP A 121 0.75 -14.87 9.81
CA ASP A 121 0.88 -16.30 9.51
C ASP A 121 -0.10 -16.73 8.41
N ASN A 122 0.36 -17.58 7.50
CA ASN A 122 -0.44 -18.05 6.35
C ASN A 122 -0.88 -19.51 6.48
N SER A 123 -0.95 -20.05 7.71
CA SER A 123 -1.47 -21.39 7.94
C SER A 123 -2.91 -21.51 7.41
N ARG A 124 -3.18 -22.57 6.66
CA ARG A 124 -4.48 -22.82 6.01
C ARG A 124 -4.96 -21.64 5.14
N SER A 125 -4.03 -20.93 4.51
CA SER A 125 -4.33 -19.78 3.63
C SER A 125 -4.97 -18.59 4.34
N ALA A 126 -4.69 -18.41 5.64
CA ALA A 126 -5.26 -17.32 6.44
C ALA A 126 -5.03 -15.93 5.82
N LEU A 127 -3.85 -15.66 5.27
CA LEU A 127 -3.56 -14.39 4.59
C LEU A 127 -4.48 -14.17 3.36
N CYS A 128 -4.80 -15.24 2.62
CA CYS A 128 -5.72 -15.14 1.49
C CYS A 128 -7.15 -14.82 1.95
N PHE A 129 -7.59 -15.46 3.03
CA PHE A 129 -8.93 -15.28 3.58
C PHE A 129 -9.10 -13.99 4.38
N ALA A 130 -8.01 -13.33 4.77
CA ALA A 130 -8.07 -11.97 5.31
C ALA A 130 -8.66 -10.98 4.29
N CYS A 131 -8.44 -11.22 2.99
CA CYS A 131 -8.99 -10.41 1.91
C CYS A 131 -10.28 -11.01 1.32
N HIS A 132 -10.36 -12.32 1.16
CA HIS A 132 -11.42 -12.98 0.42
C HIS A 132 -12.44 -13.66 1.34
N VAL A 133 -13.60 -13.03 1.52
CA VAL A 133 -14.59 -13.46 2.52
C VAL A 133 -15.61 -14.47 2.00
N ASN A 134 -15.80 -14.56 0.68
CA ASN A 134 -16.81 -15.40 0.03
C ASN A 134 -16.19 -16.31 -1.04
N LYS A 135 -15.33 -17.26 -0.63
CA LYS A 135 -14.74 -18.26 -1.53
C LYS A 135 -15.20 -19.66 -1.21
#